data_AF-A0A9D9Q3K4-F1
#
_entry.id   AF-A0A9D9Q3K4-F1
#
_cell.length_a   1.000
_cell.length_b   1.000
_cell.length_c   1.000
_cell.angle_alpha   90.00
_cell.angle_beta   90.00
_cell.angle_gamma   90.00
#
_symmetry.space_group_name_H-M   'P 1'
#
loop_
_entity.id
_entity.type
_entity.pdbx_description
1 polymer ?
#
loop_
_entity_poly.entity_id
_entity_poly.type
_entity_poly.pdbx_seq_one_letter_code
_entity_poly.pdbx_strand_id
1 'polypeptide(L)'
;ALRDVEEKGYGIVLPTAEELKLEEPTLVKQAGGFGVKVTAHADSIHMIKTGIRADLCPVVGSMEQSEEVVKFLTEEYEEDPKRVLDYNMFGRSIYDMVGDSMEAKLLHMPSDSREKLGQTLGKIINEGAGGLICILL
;
A
#
# COMPACT_ATOMS: atom_id res chain seq x y z
N ALA A 1 3.08 -10.58 -9.99
CA ALA A 1 3.11 -9.89 -8.69
C ALA A 1 3.13 -8.37 -8.85
N LEU A 2 4.27 -7.69 -9.07
CA LEU A 2 4.29 -6.21 -9.20
C LEU A 2 3.36 -5.67 -10.28
N ARG A 3 3.37 -6.27 -11.47
CA ARG A 3 2.44 -5.94 -12.55
C ARG A 3 0.97 -6.07 -12.13
N ASP A 4 0.63 -7.13 -11.38
CA ASP A 4 -0.74 -7.32 -10.88
C ASP A 4 -1.11 -6.24 -9.86
N VAL A 5 -0.17 -5.81 -9.00
CA VAL A 5 -0.38 -4.68 -8.07
C VAL A 5 -0.65 -3.41 -8.86
N GLU A 6 0.11 -3.15 -9.92
CA GLU A 6 -0.04 -1.95 -10.74
C GLU A 6 -1.39 -1.90 -11.46
N GLU A 7 -1.80 -3.01 -12.07
CA GLU A 7 -3.02 -3.11 -12.89
C GLU A 7 -4.30 -3.32 -12.05
N LYS A 8 -4.25 -4.15 -11.01
CA LYS A 8 -5.43 -4.60 -10.24
C LYS A 8 -5.45 -4.07 -8.80
N GLY A 9 -4.37 -3.45 -8.34
CA GLY A 9 -4.24 -2.95 -6.97
C GLY A 9 -3.83 -4.01 -5.95
N TYR A 10 -3.68 -5.27 -6.35
CA TYR A 10 -3.32 -6.38 -5.47
C TYR A 10 -2.46 -7.40 -6.20
N GLY A 11 -1.36 -7.80 -5.58
CA GLY A 11 -0.47 -8.81 -6.14
C GLY A 11 0.09 -9.74 -5.08
N ILE A 12 0.27 -10.99 -5.47
CA ILE A 12 0.72 -12.06 -4.59
C ILE A 12 2.04 -12.59 -5.14
N VAL A 13 3.02 -12.75 -4.26
CA VAL A 13 4.22 -13.56 -4.50
C VAL A 13 3.99 -14.88 -3.80
N LEU A 14 3.92 -15.94 -4.59
CA LEU A 14 3.82 -17.29 -4.08
C LEU A 14 5.18 -17.73 -3.52
N PRO A 15 5.20 -18.48 -2.40
CA PRO A 15 6.43 -19.09 -1.92
C PRO A 15 6.97 -20.05 -2.98
N THR A 16 8.29 -20.12 -3.04
CA THR A 16 9.02 -21.08 -3.85
C THR A 16 9.04 -22.45 -3.18
N ALA A 17 9.39 -23.50 -3.94
CA ALA A 17 9.49 -24.84 -3.38
C ALA A 17 10.54 -24.97 -2.27
N GLU A 18 11.59 -24.14 -2.32
CA GLU A 18 12.67 -24.12 -1.33
C GLU A 18 12.24 -23.50 0.01
N GLU A 19 11.21 -22.64 -0.01
CA GLU A 19 10.66 -21.98 1.18
C GLU A 19 9.62 -22.85 1.91
N LEU A 20 9.21 -23.98 1.30
CA LEU A 20 8.28 -24.93 1.90
C LEU A 20 8.96 -25.70 3.04
N LYS A 21 8.42 -25.54 4.25
CA LYS A 21 8.80 -26.32 5.43
C LYS A 21 7.78 -27.44 5.62
N LEU A 22 8.25 -28.68 5.47
CA LEU A 22 7.46 -29.88 5.73
C LEU A 22 7.57 -30.25 7.21
N GLU A 23 6.43 -30.53 7.82
CA GLU A 23 6.38 -31.17 9.14
C GLU A 23 6.50 -32.69 8.98
N GLU A 24 6.83 -33.37 10.09
CA GLU A 24 6.89 -34.83 10.10
C GLU A 24 5.52 -35.42 9.74
N PRO A 25 5.44 -36.32 8.73
CA PRO A 25 4.20 -36.95 8.35
C PRO A 25 3.64 -37.81 9.49
N THR A 26 2.33 -37.71 9.74
CA THR A 26 1.66 -38.45 10.82
C THR A 26 0.61 -39.42 10.29
N LEU A 27 0.50 -40.60 10.91
CA LEU A 27 -0.56 -41.55 10.59
C LEU A 27 -1.89 -41.06 11.17
N VAL A 28 -2.92 -41.03 10.34
CA VAL A 28 -4.28 -40.65 10.72
C VAL A 28 -5.24 -41.80 10.47
N LYS A 29 -6.15 -42.04 11.41
CA LYS A 29 -7.19 -43.04 11.25
C LYS A 29 -8.40 -42.41 10.55
N GLN A 30 -8.86 -43.03 9.47
CA GLN A 30 -10.05 -42.61 8.72
C GLN A 30 -11.09 -43.73 8.71
N ALA A 31 -12.34 -43.41 8.32
CA ALA A 31 -13.40 -44.41 8.22
C ALA A 31 -13.05 -45.43 7.13
N GLY A 32 -12.63 -46.64 7.55
CA GLY A 32 -12.24 -47.73 6.65
C GLY A 32 -10.73 -47.98 6.52
N GLY A 33 -9.84 -47.22 7.17
CA GLY A 33 -8.40 -47.48 7.09
C GLY A 33 -7.49 -46.45 7.79
N PHE A 34 -6.21 -46.46 7.40
CA PHE A 34 -5.18 -45.52 7.83
C PHE A 34 -4.73 -44.68 6.64
N GLY A 35 -4.54 -43.37 6.88
CA GLY A 35 -3.97 -42.42 5.94
C GLY A 35 -2.72 -41.76 6.51
N VAL A 36 -2.05 -40.97 5.67
CA VAL A 36 -0.90 -40.15 6.06
C VAL A 36 -1.29 -38.68 5.94
N LYS A 37 -1.13 -37.92 7.02
CA LYS A 37 -1.24 -36.47 7.01
C LYS A 37 0.14 -35.87 6.75
N VAL A 38 0.22 -35.05 5.71
CA VAL A 38 1.40 -34.24 5.40
C VAL A 38 0.99 -32.78 5.60
N THR A 39 1.74 -32.05 6.42
CA THR A 39 1.55 -30.62 6.63
C THR A 39 2.77 -29.88 6.07
N ALA A 40 2.53 -28.81 5.33
CA ALA A 40 3.58 -27.93 4.83
C ALA A 40 3.20 -26.48 5.13
N HIS A 41 4.21 -25.65 5.45
CA HIS A 41 4.04 -24.24 5.72
C HIS A 41 5.06 -23.42 4.93
N ALA A 42 4.62 -22.29 4.37
CA ALA A 42 5.46 -21.27 3.78
C ALA A 42 4.75 -19.91 3.81
N ASP A 43 5.54 -18.85 3.81
CA ASP A 43 5.02 -17.48 3.85
C ASP A 43 4.79 -16.96 2.43
N SER A 44 3.67 -16.28 2.22
CA SER A 44 3.38 -15.58 0.97
C SER A 44 3.46 -14.08 1.19
N ILE A 45 3.90 -13.35 0.16
CA ILE A 45 3.97 -11.88 0.22
C ILE A 45 2.78 -11.31 -0.53
N HIS A 46 2.02 -10.47 0.17
CA HIS A 46 0.90 -9.75 -0.40
C HIS A 46 1.25 -8.27 -0.51
N MET A 47 1.18 -7.76 -1.73
CA MET A 47 1.40 -6.35 -2.05
C MET A 47 0.06 -5.69 -2.34
N ILE A 48 -0.20 -4.56 -1.69
CA ILE A 48 -1.45 -3.81 -1.79
C ILE A 48 -1.13 -2.40 -2.27
N LYS A 49 -1.74 -1.99 -3.38
CA LYS A 49 -1.62 -0.62 -3.89
C LYS A 49 -2.57 0.28 -3.12
N THR A 50 -2.04 1.36 -2.54
CA THR A 50 -2.84 2.36 -1.82
C THR A 50 -2.63 3.73 -2.46
N GLY A 51 -3.74 4.45 -2.69
CA GLY A 51 -3.70 5.83 -3.16
C GLY A 51 -3.41 6.78 -2.00
N ILE A 52 -2.55 7.77 -2.24
CA ILE A 52 -2.17 8.78 -1.25
C ILE A 52 -2.44 10.13 -1.86
N ARG A 53 -3.15 10.97 -1.11
CA ARG A 53 -3.41 12.35 -1.48
C ARG A 53 -2.78 13.26 -0.46
N ALA A 54 -1.93 14.17 -0.93
CA ALA A 54 -1.35 15.24 -0.14
C ALA A 54 -1.80 16.58 -0.71
N ASP A 55 -2.16 17.52 0.15
CA ASP A 55 -2.51 18.88 -0.23
C ASP A 55 -1.40 19.79 0.33
N LEU A 56 -1.01 20.80 -0.44
CA LEU A 56 0.02 21.78 -0.09
C LEU A 56 -0.63 23.16 0.05
N CYS A 57 -0.54 23.76 1.24
CA CYS A 57 -1.04 25.11 1.49
C CYS A 57 0.11 26.01 1.99
N PRO A 58 1.03 26.46 1.12
CA PRO A 58 2.14 27.29 1.55
C PRO A 58 1.65 28.72 1.81
N VAL A 59 2.30 29.43 2.74
CA VAL A 59 2.02 30.84 3.00
C VAL A 59 2.76 31.68 1.96
N VAL A 60 2.01 32.32 1.07
CA VAL A 60 2.57 33.08 -0.08
C VAL A 60 2.87 34.54 0.25
N GLY A 61 2.10 35.16 1.14
CA GLY A 61 2.25 36.56 1.50
C GLY A 61 0.91 37.28 1.53
N SER A 62 0.81 38.42 0.83
CA SER A 62 -0.44 39.18 0.70
C SER A 62 -1.45 38.49 -0.22
N MET A 63 -2.69 39.02 -0.25
CA MET A 63 -3.74 38.53 -1.14
C MET A 63 -3.37 38.68 -2.62
N GLU A 64 -2.87 39.85 -3.02
CA GLU A 64 -2.42 40.12 -4.40
C GLU A 64 -1.32 39.14 -4.83
N GLN A 65 -0.33 38.89 -3.96
CA GLN A 65 0.74 37.92 -4.24
C GLN A 65 0.20 36.50 -4.38
N SER A 66 -0.83 36.15 -3.61
CA SER A 66 -1.48 34.84 -3.69
C SER A 66 -2.27 34.68 -4.99
N GLU A 67 -2.96 35.73 -5.45
CA GLU A 67 -3.69 35.75 -6.72
C GLU A 67 -2.75 35.62 -7.93
N GLU A 68 -1.61 36.32 -7.91
CA GLU A 68 -0.58 36.20 -8.95
C GLU A 68 -0.04 34.77 -9.03
N VAL A 69 0.23 34.13 -7.89
CA VAL A 69 0.69 32.74 -7.84
C VAL A 69 -0.36 31.78 -8.36
N VAL A 70 -1.64 31.94 -7.98
CA VAL A 70 -2.72 31.09 -8.50
C VAL A 70 -2.84 31.23 -10.00
N LYS A 71 -2.81 32.46 -10.52
CA LYS A 71 -2.90 32.73 -11.95
C LYS A 71 -1.73 32.07 -12.70
N PHE A 72 -0.51 32.28 -12.21
CA PHE A 72 0.70 31.69 -12.79
C PHE A 72 0.63 30.14 -12.81
N LEU A 73 0.29 29.50 -11.69
CA LEU A 73 0.18 28.04 -11.62
C LEU A 73 -0.92 27.50 -12.53
N THR A 74 -2.00 28.27 -12.73
CA THR A 74 -3.09 27.89 -13.65
C THR A 74 -2.62 27.94 -15.10
N GLU A 75 -1.93 29.00 -15.50
CA GLU A 75 -1.37 29.15 -16.86
C GLU A 75 -0.36 28.01 -17.15
N GLU A 76 0.57 27.73 -16.24
CA GLU A 76 1.53 26.62 -16.39
C GLU A 76 0.84 25.25 -16.43
N TYR A 77 -0.22 25.06 -15.64
CA TYR A 77 -1.00 23.82 -15.66
C TYR A 77 -1.72 23.59 -16.99
N GLU A 78 -2.23 24.66 -17.62
CA GLU A 78 -2.88 24.58 -18.93
C GLU A 78 -1.90 24.24 -20.05
N GLU A 79 -0.64 24.70 -19.95
CA GLU A 79 0.41 24.34 -20.90
C GLU A 79 0.91 22.90 -20.70
N ASP A 80 1.36 22.55 -19.49
CA ASP A 80 1.78 21.20 -19.13
C ASP A 80 1.63 20.99 -17.60
N PRO A 81 0.65 20.17 -17.17
CA PRO A 81 0.42 19.87 -15.76
C PRO A 81 1.66 19.37 -15.00
N LYS A 82 2.62 18.75 -15.68
CA LYS A 82 3.83 18.23 -15.04
C LYS A 82 4.83 19.32 -14.71
N ARG A 83 4.91 20.39 -15.50
CA ARG A 83 5.88 21.48 -15.31
C ARG A 83 5.62 22.28 -14.04
N VAL A 84 4.36 22.31 -13.59
CA VAL A 84 3.96 22.89 -12.30
C VAL A 84 4.78 22.30 -11.15
N LEU A 85 5.10 21.00 -11.19
CA LEU A 85 5.85 20.32 -10.12
C LEU A 85 7.31 20.78 -10.04
N ASP A 86 7.91 21.16 -11.18
CA ASP A 86 9.28 21.63 -11.27
C ASP A 86 9.43 23.11 -10.86
N TYR A 87 8.31 23.82 -10.69
CA TYR A 87 8.34 25.24 -10.35
C TYR A 87 8.88 25.46 -8.93
N ASN A 88 9.74 26.46 -8.79
CA ASN A 88 10.39 26.78 -7.54
C ASN A 88 9.56 27.82 -6.77
N MET A 89 9.01 27.40 -5.63
CA MET A 89 8.32 28.25 -4.68
C MET A 89 9.09 28.27 -3.35
N PHE A 90 9.44 29.46 -2.86
CA PHE A 90 10.16 29.63 -1.59
C PHE A 90 11.53 28.93 -1.54
N GLY A 91 12.20 28.79 -2.69
CA GLY A 91 13.52 28.14 -2.77
C GLY A 91 13.47 26.61 -2.75
N ARG A 92 12.28 26.00 -2.85
CA ARG A 92 12.06 24.56 -3.04
C ARG A 92 11.11 24.32 -4.20
N SER A 93 11.25 23.17 -4.88
CA SER A 93 10.28 22.81 -5.92
C SER A 93 8.94 22.41 -5.29
N ILE A 94 7.83 22.61 -6.00
CA ILE A 94 6.53 22.10 -5.57
C ILE A 94 6.58 20.57 -5.39
N TYR A 95 7.31 19.87 -6.26
CA TYR A 95 7.54 18.43 -6.14
C TYR A 95 8.11 18.04 -4.77
N ASP A 96 9.17 18.71 -4.32
CA ASP A 96 9.81 18.41 -3.03
C ASP A 96 8.83 18.65 -1.87
N MET A 97 8.11 19.78 -1.92
CA MET A 97 7.17 20.15 -0.85
C MET A 97 5.97 19.19 -0.78
N VAL A 98 5.47 18.71 -1.93
CA VAL A 98 4.42 17.69 -1.99
C VAL A 98 4.96 16.33 -1.55
N GLY A 99 6.19 15.99 -1.95
CA GLY A 99 6.90 14.78 -1.54
C GLY A 99 7.00 14.65 -0.02
N ASP A 100 7.44 15.70 0.67
CA ASP A 100 7.50 15.75 2.14
C ASP A 100 6.13 15.42 2.78
N SER A 101 5.05 16.00 2.23
CA SER A 101 3.68 15.79 2.72
C SER A 101 3.17 14.37 2.44
N MET A 102 3.55 13.79 1.29
CA MET A 102 3.23 12.40 0.95
C MET A 102 3.99 11.41 1.85
N GLU A 103 5.28 11.64 2.08
CA GLU A 103 6.11 10.81 2.97
C GLU A 103 5.59 10.83 4.40
N ALA A 104 5.22 12.00 4.91
CA ALA A 104 4.60 12.12 6.23
C ALA A 104 3.31 11.29 6.35
N LYS A 105 2.45 11.28 5.32
CA LYS A 105 1.22 10.46 5.31
C LYS A 105 1.51 8.96 5.18
N LEU A 106 2.53 8.57 4.41
CA LEU A 106 2.96 7.16 4.28
C LEU A 106 3.32 6.56 5.63
N LEU A 107 4.04 7.33 6.45
CA LEU A 107 4.49 6.90 7.77
C LEU A 107 3.37 6.89 8.82
N HIS A 108 2.20 7.45 8.51
CA HIS A 108 1.10 7.63 9.46
C HIS A 108 0.41 6.33 9.87
N MET A 109 0.52 5.24 9.10
CA MET A 109 -0.06 3.96 9.51
C MET A 109 0.72 3.39 10.70
N PRO A 110 0.15 3.29 11.92
CA PRO A 110 0.86 2.78 13.09
C PRO A 110 1.27 1.32 12.92
N SER A 111 2.33 0.89 13.60
CA SER A 111 2.81 -0.51 13.62
C SER A 111 1.68 -1.49 13.93
N ASP A 112 0.88 -1.20 14.94
CA ASP A 112 -0.18 -2.07 15.42
C ASP A 112 -1.28 -2.27 14.37
N SER A 113 -1.53 -1.24 13.55
CA SER A 113 -2.49 -1.33 12.45
C SER A 113 -1.94 -2.19 11.30
N ARG A 114 -0.64 -2.07 11.00
CA ARG A 114 0.05 -2.91 10.01
C ARG A 114 0.02 -4.38 10.43
N GLU A 115 0.28 -4.65 11.70
CA GLU A 115 0.26 -6.00 12.27
C GLU A 115 -1.15 -6.61 12.21
N LYS A 116 -2.17 -5.88 12.69
CA LYS A 116 -3.57 -6.35 12.64
C LYS A 116 -4.01 -6.65 11.22
N LEU A 117 -3.65 -5.81 10.24
CA LEU A 117 -3.98 -6.05 8.84
C LEU A 117 -3.33 -7.34 8.32
N GLY A 118 -2.06 -7.59 8.67
CA GLY A 118 -1.37 -8.84 8.35
C GLY A 118 -2.04 -10.06 8.98
N GLN A 119 -2.38 -10.00 10.28
CA GLN A 119 -3.08 -11.09 10.98
C GLN A 119 -4.46 -11.38 10.36
N THR A 120 -5.23 -10.34 10.03
CA THR A 120 -6.53 -10.49 9.37
C THR A 120 -6.37 -11.18 8.02
N LEU A 121 -5.38 -10.77 7.22
CA LEU A 121 -5.11 -11.41 5.93
C LEU A 121 -4.74 -12.89 6.09
N GLY A 122 -3.89 -13.21 7.06
CA GLY A 122 -3.52 -14.59 7.39
C GLY A 122 -4.72 -15.45 7.78
N LYS A 123 -5.64 -14.92 8.59
CA LYS A 123 -6.88 -15.63 8.96
C LYS A 123 -7.76 -15.90 7.73
N ILE A 124 -7.94 -14.91 6.86
CA ILE A 124 -8.75 -15.08 5.63
C ILE A 124 -8.20 -16.20 4.75
N ILE A 125 -6.88 -16.26 4.58
CA ILE A 125 -6.21 -17.27 3.74
C ILE A 125 -6.33 -18.66 4.34
N ASN A 126 -6.11 -18.81 5.64
CA ASN A 126 -6.07 -20.13 6.30
C ASN A 126 -7.46 -20.69 6.64
N GLU A 127 -8.38 -19.84 7.09
CA GLU A 127 -9.68 -20.27 7.61
C GLU A 127 -10.78 -20.19 6.53
N GLY A 128 -10.54 -19.47 5.43
CA GLY A 128 -11.50 -19.28 4.36
C GLY A 128 -12.69 -18.43 4.82
N ALA A 129 -12.62 -17.11 4.64
CA ALA A 129 -13.73 -16.22 4.97
C ALA A 129 -14.61 -15.93 3.75
N GLY A 130 -15.93 -16.12 3.87
CA GLY A 130 -16.92 -15.76 2.84
C GLY A 130 -17.14 -14.24 2.66
N GLY A 131 -16.54 -13.40 3.52
CA GLY A 131 -16.60 -11.94 3.45
C GLY A 131 -15.75 -11.28 4.55
N LEU A 132 -15.33 -10.02 4.32
CA LEU A 132 -14.53 -9.22 5.25
C LEU A 132 -15.26 -7.91 5.57
N ILE A 133 -15.41 -7.59 6.85
CA ILE A 133 -15.87 -6.28 7.32
C ILE A 133 -14.73 -5.64 8.11
N CYS A 134 -14.28 -4.46 7.69
CA CYS A 134 -13.28 -3.67 8.38
C CYS A 134 -13.92 -2.41 8.96
N ILE A 135 -13.71 -2.14 10.25
CA ILE A 135 -14.21 -0.95 10.94
C ILE A 135 -13.00 -0.15 11.40
N LEU A 136 -12.89 1.09 10.91
CA LEU A 136 -11.91 2.07 11.39
C LEU A 136 -12.57 2.88 12.52
N LEU A 137 -11.86 3.03 13.64
CA LEU A 137 -12.31 3.77 14.82
C LEU A 137 -11.58 5.10 14.93
#